data_AF-A0A5M6CRZ3-F1
#
_entry.id   AF-A0A5M6CRZ3-F1
#
_cell.length_a   1.000
_cell.length_b   1.000
_cell.length_c   1.000
_cell.angle_alpha   90.00
_cell.angle_beta   90.00
_cell.angle_gamma   90.00
#
_symmetry.space_group_name_H-M   'P 1'
#
loop_
_entity.id
_entity.type
_entity.pdbx_description
1 polymer ?
#
loop_
_entity_poly.entity_id
_entity_poly.type
_entity_poly.pdbx_seq_one_letter_code
_entity_poly.pdbx_strand_id
1 'polypeptide(L)'
;MIVDFLRYLETEPGILVFIVAFGIIPLAIVIYLVDTFLKAIGLRVFAEKMGTLFALPIGVTWLAGFVLSMLFFASGVSSLKVLFILIGLFIICLIYSVLNFNELSGFIGEKSNSIQKLKKKS
;
A
#
# COMPACT_ATOMS: atom_id res chain seq x y z
N MET A 1 -3.03 -12.21 22.17
CA MET A 1 -2.38 -12.21 20.84
C MET A 1 -2.22 -10.81 20.26
N ILE A 2 -3.30 -10.07 19.92
CA ILE A 2 -3.17 -8.72 19.35
C ILE A 2 -2.59 -7.70 20.37
N VAL A 3 -3.03 -7.76 21.63
CA VAL A 3 -2.56 -6.87 22.71
C VAL A 3 -1.08 -7.13 23.02
N ASP A 4 -0.66 -8.40 22.99
CA ASP A 4 0.75 -8.79 23.20
C ASP A 4 1.64 -8.27 22.07
N PHE A 5 1.15 -8.32 20.83
CA PHE A 5 1.85 -7.73 19.69
C PHE A 5 1.95 -6.20 19.77
N LEU A 6 0.88 -5.52 20.21
CA LEU A 6 0.90 -4.07 20.41
C LEU A 6 1.88 -3.67 21.53
N ARG A 7 1.94 -4.42 22.63
CA ARG A 7 2.95 -4.23 23.70
C ARG A 7 4.36 -4.50 23.20
N TYR A 8 4.53 -5.50 22.34
CA TYR A 8 5.81 -5.81 21.73
C TYR A 8 6.30 -4.68 20.82
N LEU A 9 5.42 -4.09 20.00
CA LEU A 9 5.73 -2.90 19.20
C LEU A 9 6.11 -1.69 20.04
N GLU A 10 5.53 -1.54 21.23
CA GLU A 10 5.88 -0.47 22.16
C GLU A 10 7.24 -0.68 22.84
N THR A 11 7.62 -1.95 23.07
CA THR A 11 8.90 -2.32 23.69
C THR A 11 10.04 -2.28 22.68
N GLU A 12 9.79 -2.68 21.44
CA GLU A 12 10.80 -2.81 20.38
C GLU A 12 10.42 -1.95 19.15
N PRO A 13 10.75 -0.65 19.17
CA PRO A 13 10.27 0.28 18.17
C PRO A 13 10.81 0.01 16.76
N GLY A 14 11.99 -0.61 16.65
CA GLY A 14 12.61 -0.97 15.36
C GLY A 14 11.80 -2.00 14.56
N ILE A 15 10.91 -2.75 15.21
CA ILE A 15 10.08 -3.77 14.55
C ILE A 15 9.05 -3.12 13.64
N LEU A 16 8.50 -1.97 14.02
CA LEU A 16 7.58 -1.25 13.14
C LEU A 16 8.28 -0.82 11.85
N VAL A 17 9.51 -0.30 11.96
CA VAL A 17 10.31 0.11 10.81
C VAL A 17 10.58 -1.09 9.89
N PHE A 18 10.94 -2.24 10.47
CA PHE A 18 11.15 -3.48 9.72
C PHE A 18 9.87 -3.93 8.99
N ILE A 19 8.72 -3.90 9.67
CA ILE A 19 7.42 -4.26 9.09
C ILE A 19 7.08 -3.32 7.94
N VAL A 20 7.28 -2.01 8.07
CA VAL A 20 6.94 -1.06 7.01
C VAL A 20 7.91 -1.18 5.82
N ALA A 21 9.20 -1.42 6.08
CA ALA A 21 10.21 -1.59 5.05
C ALA A 21 9.97 -2.86 4.20
N PHE A 22 9.78 -4.00 4.86
CA PHE A 22 9.77 -5.32 4.20
C PHE A 22 8.38 -5.94 4.08
N GLY A 23 7.39 -5.48 4.85
CA GLY A 23 6.03 -6.00 4.83
C GLY A 23 5.31 -5.82 3.49
N ILE A 24 5.80 -4.92 2.62
CA ILE A 24 5.31 -4.80 1.25
C ILE A 24 5.51 -6.09 0.43
N ILE A 25 6.55 -6.88 0.71
CA ILE A 25 6.86 -8.11 -0.02
C ILE A 25 5.79 -9.19 0.21
N PRO A 26 5.51 -9.63 1.45
CA PRO A 26 4.43 -10.57 1.69
C PRO A 26 3.07 -9.99 1.31
N LEU A 27 2.85 -8.68 1.48
CA LEU A 27 1.61 -8.03 1.04
C LEU A 27 1.43 -8.13 -0.49
N ALA A 28 2.48 -7.89 -1.27
CA ALA A 28 2.45 -7.99 -2.72
C ALA A 28 2.15 -9.43 -3.18
N ILE A 29 2.71 -10.44 -2.50
CA ILE A 29 2.39 -11.85 -2.76
C ILE A 29 0.90 -12.12 -2.52
N VAL A 30 0.36 -11.65 -1.39
CA VAL A 30 -1.07 -11.82 -1.07
C VAL A 30 -1.95 -11.13 -2.11
N ILE A 31 -1.62 -9.90 -2.50
CA ILE A 31 -2.38 -9.15 -3.52
C ILE A 31 -2.35 -9.89 -4.86
N TYR A 32 -1.18 -10.40 -5.27
CA TYR A 32 -1.04 -11.17 -6.50
C TYR A 32 -1.87 -12.45 -6.49
N LEU A 33 -1.86 -13.18 -5.36
CA LEU A 33 -2.67 -14.38 -5.19
C LEU A 33 -4.17 -14.06 -5.27
N VAL A 34 -4.61 -12.99 -4.59
CA VAL A 34 -6.01 -12.54 -4.64
C VAL A 34 -6.41 -12.11 -6.05
N ASP A 35 -5.58 -11.34 -6.74
CA ASP A 35 -5.82 -10.92 -8.13
C ASP A 35 -5.92 -12.13 -9.08
N THR A 36 -5.01 -13.09 -8.94
CA THR A 36 -5.02 -14.33 -9.74
C THR A 36 -6.26 -15.16 -9.46
N PHE A 37 -6.64 -15.31 -8.19
CA PHE A 37 -7.85 -16.02 -7.79
C PHE A 37 -9.11 -15.36 -8.33
N LEU A 38 -9.23 -14.03 -8.23
CA LEU A 38 -10.37 -13.28 -8.77
C LEU A 38 -10.46 -13.42 -10.29
N LYS A 39 -9.34 -13.44 -11.00
CA LYS A 39 -9.31 -13.68 -12.45
C LYS A 39 -9.72 -15.12 -12.80
N ALA A 40 -9.32 -16.11 -12.00
CA ALA A 40 -9.67 -17.51 -12.21
C ALA A 40 -11.18 -17.78 -12.10
N ILE A 41 -11.88 -17.08 -11.21
CA ILE A 41 -13.35 -17.18 -11.04
C ILE A 41 -14.14 -16.28 -12.03
N GLY A 42 -13.48 -15.63 -12.99
CA GLY A 42 -14.11 -14.79 -14.00
C GLY A 42 -14.38 -13.33 -13.59
N LEU A 43 -13.95 -12.90 -12.40
CA LEU A 43 -14.13 -11.53 -11.88
C LEU A 43 -13.03 -10.55 -12.32
N ARG A 44 -12.60 -10.64 -13.57
CA ARG A 44 -11.44 -9.88 -14.08
C ARG A 44 -11.62 -8.35 -13.97
N VAL A 45 -12.80 -7.83 -14.34
CA VAL A 45 -13.08 -6.39 -14.29
C VAL A 45 -13.05 -5.87 -12.84
N PHE A 46 -13.51 -6.69 -11.89
CA PHE A 46 -13.46 -6.34 -10.47
C PHE A 46 -12.02 -6.32 -9.96
N ALA A 47 -11.21 -7.33 -10.31
CA ALA A 47 -9.79 -7.38 -9.95
C ALA A 47 -9.01 -6.16 -10.46
N GLU A 48 -9.24 -5.75 -11.72
CA GLU A 48 -8.59 -4.56 -12.30
C GLU A 48 -9.03 -3.26 -11.61
N LYS A 49 -10.31 -3.10 -11.28
CA LYS A 49 -10.81 -1.94 -10.52
C LYS A 49 -10.23 -1.88 -9.11
N MET A 50 -10.18 -3.02 -8.41
CA MET A 50 -9.59 -3.11 -7.08
C MET A 50 -8.10 -2.76 -7.11
N GLY A 51 -7.34 -3.33 -8.05
CA GLY A 51 -5.92 -3.01 -8.21
C GLY A 51 -5.69 -1.50 -8.40
N THR A 52 -6.51 -0.86 -9.23
CA THR A 52 -6.45 0.60 -9.47
C THR A 52 -6.76 1.39 -8.20
N LEU A 53 -7.77 0.98 -7.43
CA LEU A 53 -8.21 1.67 -6.22
C LEU A 53 -7.19 1.57 -5.08
N PHE A 54 -6.50 0.43 -4.95
CA PHE A 54 -5.53 0.19 -3.89
C PHE A 54 -4.09 0.56 -4.26
N ALA A 55 -3.77 0.74 -5.54
CA ALA A 55 -2.40 1.05 -5.98
C ALA A 55 -1.83 2.33 -5.32
N LEU A 56 -2.60 3.42 -5.33
CA LEU A 56 -2.15 4.69 -4.76
C LEU A 56 -2.06 4.64 -3.23
N PRO A 57 -3.09 4.17 -2.48
CA PRO A 57 -2.99 4.06 -1.03
C PRO A 57 -1.82 3.18 -0.58
N ILE A 58 -1.60 2.03 -1.22
CA ILE A 58 -0.50 1.14 -0.87
C ILE A 58 0.86 1.80 -1.19
N GLY A 59 1.02 2.35 -2.39
CA GLY A 59 2.29 2.96 -2.79
C GLY A 59 2.68 4.16 -1.94
N VAL A 60 1.74 5.08 -1.69
CA VAL A 60 1.96 6.28 -0.87
C VAL A 60 2.20 5.89 0.58
N THR A 61 1.35 5.04 1.16
CA THR A 61 1.48 4.64 2.58
C THR A 61 2.75 3.85 2.81
N TRP A 62 3.19 3.03 1.86
CA TRP A 62 4.45 2.32 1.99
C TRP A 62 5.65 3.27 1.99
N LEU A 63 5.75 4.14 0.98
CA LEU A 63 6.94 4.98 0.82
C LEU A 63 6.98 6.09 1.88
N ALA A 64 5.88 6.82 2.05
CA ALA A 64 5.77 7.83 3.11
C ALA A 64 5.83 7.18 4.49
N GLY A 65 5.21 6.01 4.66
CA GLY A 65 5.21 5.31 5.92
C GLY A 65 6.59 4.83 6.33
N PHE A 66 7.41 4.37 5.39
CA PHE A 66 8.78 3.98 5.66
C PHE A 66 9.61 5.17 6.14
N VAL A 67 9.52 6.30 5.42
CA VAL A 67 10.22 7.54 5.80
C VAL A 67 9.76 8.05 7.17
N LEU A 68 8.44 8.13 7.41
CA LEU A 68 7.90 8.52 8.72
C LEU A 68 8.39 7.58 9.83
N SER A 69 8.36 6.27 9.59
CA SER A 69 8.78 5.28 10.59
C SER A 69 10.25 5.44 10.94
N MET A 70 11.12 5.68 9.96
CA MET A 70 12.54 5.96 10.21
C MET A 70 12.76 7.25 11.00
N LEU A 71 12.07 8.34 10.64
CA LEU A 71 12.20 9.63 11.33
C LEU A 71 11.72 9.56 12.79
N PHE A 72 10.58 8.90 13.02
CA PHE A 72 10.02 8.77 14.35
C PHE A 72 10.78 7.77 15.22
N PHE A 73 11.33 6.72 14.63
CA PHE A 73 12.26 5.83 15.29
C PHE A 73 13.50 6.59 15.77
N ALA A 74 14.12 7.40 14.90
CA ALA A 74 15.27 8.22 15.25
C ALA A 74 14.95 9.27 16.33
N SER A 75 13.71 9.78 16.36
CA SER A 75 13.24 10.77 17.33
C SER A 75 12.78 10.15 18.66
N GLY A 76 12.82 8.83 18.82
CA GLY A 76 12.35 8.14 20.04
C GLY A 76 10.84 8.21 20.27
N VAL A 77 10.05 8.46 19.21
CA VAL A 77 8.59 8.51 19.31
C VAL A 77 8.04 7.08 19.39
N SER A 78 7.05 6.86 20.27
CA SER A 78 6.40 5.56 20.44
C SER A 78 5.84 5.02 19.12
N SER A 79 6.20 3.78 18.79
CA SER A 79 5.76 3.09 17.57
C SER A 79 4.25 2.92 17.47
N LEU A 80 3.53 2.85 18.60
CA LEU A 80 2.07 2.81 18.56
C LEU A 80 1.48 4.09 17.97
N LYS A 81 2.05 5.26 18.32
CA LYS A 81 1.61 6.54 17.73
C LYS A 81 1.87 6.57 16.23
N VAL A 82 3.04 6.10 15.82
CA VAL A 82 3.40 5.99 14.40
C VAL A 82 2.44 5.07 13.66
N LEU A 83 2.12 3.90 14.22
CA LEU A 83 1.15 2.96 13.64
C LEU A 83 -0.20 3.62 13.38
N PHE A 84 -0.73 4.40 14.34
CA PHE A 84 -1.99 5.13 14.13
C PHE A 84 -1.90 6.19 13.03
N ILE A 85 -0.77 6.89 12.92
CA ILE A 85 -0.52 7.85 11.83
C ILE A 85 -0.54 7.13 10.48
N LEU A 86 0.12 5.97 10.38
CA LEU A 86 0.15 5.18 9.13
C LEU A 86 -1.25 4.68 8.73
N ILE A 87 -2.04 4.20 9.70
CA ILE A 87 -3.43 3.79 9.47
C ILE A 87 -4.27 4.98 8.98
N GLY A 88 -4.12 6.14 9.63
CA GLY A 88 -4.81 7.37 9.23
C GLY A 88 -4.45 7.80 7.81
N LEU A 89 -3.15 7.78 7.47
CA LEU A 89 -2.65 8.09 6.13
C LEU A 89 -3.26 7.15 5.09
N PHE A 90 -3.29 5.85 5.36
CA PHE A 90 -3.87 4.86 4.46
C PHE A 90 -5.35 5.13 4.20
N ILE A 91 -6.14 5.40 5.26
CA ILE A 91 -7.58 5.69 5.15
C ILE A 91 -7.80 6.95 4.32
N ILE A 92 -7.03 8.02 4.55
CA ILE A 92 -7.13 9.27 3.79
C ILE A 92 -6.84 9.02 2.30
N CYS A 93 -5.75 8.30 1.99
CA CYS A 93 -5.42 7.95 0.61
C CYS A 93 -6.49 7.07 -0.04
N LEU A 94 -7.10 6.16 0.72
CA LEU A 94 -8.16 5.29 0.24
C LEU A 94 -9.42 6.10 -0.10
N ILE A 95 -9.86 6.99 0.80
CA ILE A 95 -10.99 7.89 0.55
C ILE A 95 -10.71 8.75 -0.69
N TYR A 96 -9.51 9.31 -0.79
CA TYR A 96 -9.10 10.10 -1.95
C TYR A 96 -9.18 9.28 -3.26
N SER A 97 -8.70 8.03 -3.23
CA SER A 97 -8.72 7.15 -4.41
C SER A 97 -10.13 6.71 -4.80
N VAL A 98 -11.03 6.55 -3.83
CA VAL A 98 -12.45 6.26 -4.07
C VAL A 98 -13.15 7.45 -4.71
N LEU A 99 -12.97 8.66 -4.15
CA LEU A 99 -13.64 9.88 -4.62
C LEU A 99 -13.14 10.32 -6.01
N ASN A 100 -11.86 10.10 -6.30
CA ASN A 100 -11.23 10.51 -7.56
C ASN A 100 -10.95 9.32 -8.51
N PHE A 101 -11.69 8.22 -8.36
CA PHE A 101 -11.44 6.97 -9.08
C PHE A 101 -11.41 7.13 -10.62
N ASN A 102 -12.29 7.99 -11.17
CA ASN A 102 -12.37 8.21 -12.61
C ASN A 102 -11.10 8.87 -13.18
N GLU A 103 -10.55 9.87 -12.47
CA GLU A 103 -9.30 10.51 -12.87
C GLU A 103 -8.11 9.57 -12.72
N LEU A 104 -8.08 8.80 -11.62
CA LEU A 104 -7.01 7.83 -11.36
C LEU A 104 -6.96 6.72 -12.42
N SER A 105 -8.13 6.17 -12.76
CA SER A 105 -8.25 5.12 -13.77
C SER A 105 -7.89 5.62 -15.17
N GLY A 106 -8.24 6.87 -15.51
CA GLY A 106 -7.80 7.54 -16.74
C GLY A 106 -6.28 7.69 -16.81
N PHE A 107 -5.65 8.20 -15.75
CA PHE A 107 -4.20 8.40 -15.68
C PHE A 107 -3.41 7.08 -15.79
N ILE A 108 -3.88 6.03 -15.09
CA ILE A 108 -3.25 4.70 -15.14
C ILE A 108 -3.44 4.07 -16.54
N GLY A 109 -4.61 4.22 -17.15
CA GLY A 109 -4.89 3.74 -18.51
C GLY A 109 -4.03 4.43 -19.58
N GLU A 110 -3.87 5.76 -19.49
CA GLU A 110 -3.06 6.54 -20.43
C GLU A 110 -1.57 6.20 -20.32
N LYS A 111 -1.07 6.00 -19.10
CA LYS A 111 0.31 5.56 -18.84
C LYS A 111 0.58 4.13 -19.33
N SER A 112 -0.40 3.22 -19.22
CA SER A 112 -0.30 1.87 -19.78
C SER A 112 -0.15 1.90 -21.31
N ASN A 113 -0.94 2.74 -21.99
CA ASN A 113 -0.91 2.90 -23.45
C ASN A 113 0.41 3.51 -23.96
N SER A 114 0.98 4.47 -23.24
CA SER A 114 2.27 5.08 -23.62
C SER A 114 3.44 4.10 -23.50
N ILE A 115 3.45 3.27 -22.45
CA ILE A 115 4.46 2.21 -22.27
C ILE A 115 4.35 1.13 -23.36
N GLN A 116 3.14 0.73 -23.74
CA GLN A 116 2.96 -0.22 -24.86
C GLN A 116 3.43 0.34 -26.20
N LYS A 117 3.20 1.63 -26.48
CA LYS A 117 3.70 2.29 -27.69
C LYS A 117 5.23 2.35 -27.75
N LEU A 118 5.89 2.57 -26.61
CA LEU A 118 7.36 2.53 -26.52
C LEU A 118 7.91 1.11 -26.74
N LYS A 119 7.26 0.09 -26.19
CA LYS A 119 7.68 -1.32 -26.35
C LYS A 119 7.52 -1.85 -27.78
N LYS A 120 6.59 -1.31 -28.58
CA LYS A 120 6.42 -1.63 -30.01
C LYS A 120 7.44 -0.95 -30.93
N LYS A 121 8.22 0.01 -30.41
CA LYS A 121 9.18 0.81 -31.18
C LYS A 121 10.64 0.42 -30.92
N SER A 122 10.88 -0.51 -30.01
CA SER A 122 12.16 -1.19 -29.73
C SER A 122 12.13 -2.60 -30.30
#